data_AF-A0A9Q1AMC4-F1
#
_entry.id   AF-A0A9Q1AMC4-F1
#
_cell.length_a   1.000
_cell.length_b   1.000
_cell.length_c   1.000
_cell.angle_alpha   90.00
_cell.angle_beta   90.00
_cell.angle_gamma   90.00
#
_symmetry.space_group_name_H-M   'P 1'
#
loop_
_entity.id
_entity.type
_entity.pdbx_description
1 polymer ?
#
loop_
_entity_poly.entity_id
_entity_poly.type
_entity_poly.pdbx_seq_one_letter_code
_entity_poly.pdbx_strand_id
1 'polypeptide(L)'
;MVALLYSTPVYWLVGLRMSIHGFLYFTLVVWMVILMSNSFVACFSALVPNFIMGTSVISGLMGSFFLFSGYFITKSKIPSYWVFMHYLSLFKYPFECFLINEYGGEQGYRRCLEFDKEECILYGSGFLRQQGLRDSQKWSNLAVMFGFIIGYRVLCFVILWFRCCRRR
;
A
#
# COMPACT_ATOMS: atom_id res chain seq x y z
N MET A 1 11.16 -11.63 8.66
CA MET A 1 10.67 -12.21 9.93
C MET A 1 9.44 -11.47 10.46
N VAL A 2 9.49 -10.15 10.69
CA VAL A 2 8.31 -9.36 11.16
C VAL A 2 7.08 -9.52 10.25
N ALA A 3 7.26 -9.48 8.92
CA ALA A 3 6.16 -9.65 7.97
C ALA A 3 5.41 -10.98 8.14
N LEU A 4 6.14 -12.09 8.36
CA LEU A 4 5.56 -13.43 8.55
C LEU A 4 4.84 -13.56 9.89
N LEU A 5 5.45 -13.01 10.94
CA LEU A 5 4.86 -13.01 12.29
C LEU A 5 3.56 -12.20 12.33
N TYR A 6 3.45 -11.14 11.54
CA TYR A 6 2.23 -10.36 11.39
C TYR A 6 1.22 -11.05 10.45
N SER A 7 1.66 -11.49 9.26
CA SER A 7 0.74 -11.98 8.24
C SER A 7 0.09 -13.29 8.61
N THR A 8 0.78 -14.18 9.32
CA THR A 8 0.25 -15.50 9.69
C THR A 8 -1.02 -15.39 10.54
N PRO A 9 -1.02 -14.79 11.74
CA PRO A 9 -2.24 -14.70 12.54
C PRO A 9 -3.32 -13.87 11.85
N VAL A 10 -2.97 -12.74 11.23
CA VAL A 10 -3.94 -11.84 10.60
C VAL A 10 -4.67 -12.53 9.45
N TYR A 11 -3.96 -13.26 8.59
CA TYR A 11 -4.56 -13.88 7.42
C TYR A 11 -5.62 -14.93 7.80
N TRP A 12 -5.30 -15.74 8.81
CA TRP A 12 -6.19 -16.80 9.28
C TRP A 12 -7.31 -16.29 10.18
N LEU A 13 -7.05 -15.31 11.07
CA LEU A 13 -8.07 -14.75 11.97
C LEU A 13 -9.13 -13.94 11.23
N VAL A 14 -8.75 -13.19 10.20
CA VAL A 14 -9.68 -12.41 9.38
C VAL A 14 -10.49 -13.30 8.43
N GLY A 15 -10.02 -14.53 8.17
CA GLY A 15 -10.67 -15.41 7.20
C GLY A 15 -10.51 -14.92 5.76
N LEU A 16 -9.31 -14.42 5.42
CA LEU A 16 -8.95 -14.14 4.03
C LEU A 16 -8.93 -15.42 3.20
N ARG A 17 -8.87 -15.30 1.88
CA ARG A 17 -8.95 -16.42 0.93
C ARG A 17 -8.08 -17.60 1.34
N MET A 18 -8.67 -18.78 1.56
CA MET A 18 -7.94 -20.02 1.88
C MET A 18 -7.19 -20.58 0.66
N SER A 19 -6.13 -19.88 0.25
CA SER A 19 -5.22 -20.31 -0.82
C SER A 19 -3.79 -19.98 -0.45
N ILE A 20 -2.87 -20.94 -0.66
CA ILE A 20 -1.44 -20.78 -0.37
C ILE A 20 -0.86 -19.63 -1.22
N HIS A 21 -1.25 -19.53 -2.49
CA HIS A 21 -0.81 -18.45 -3.36
C HIS A 21 -1.28 -17.06 -2.88
N GLY A 22 -2.51 -16.97 -2.37
CA GLY A 22 -3.04 -15.74 -1.77
C GLY A 22 -2.25 -15.33 -0.52
N PHE A 23 -1.94 -16.28 0.36
CA PHE A 23 -1.15 -16.04 1.57
C PHE A 23 0.29 -15.59 1.26
N LEU A 24 0.96 -16.27 0.32
CA LEU A 24 2.34 -15.92 -0.08
C LEU A 24 2.38 -14.53 -0.69
N TYR A 25 1.42 -14.19 -1.56
CA TYR A 25 1.34 -12.86 -2.15
C TYR A 25 1.04 -11.79 -1.10
N PHE A 26 0.08 -12.04 -0.20
CA PHE A 26 -0.23 -11.14 0.92
C PHE A 26 1.01 -10.85 1.78
N THR A 27 1.74 -11.90 2.16
CA THR A 27 2.97 -11.78 2.95
C THR A 27 4.05 -11.00 2.19
N LEU A 28 4.19 -11.21 0.88
CA LEU A 28 5.13 -10.46 0.04
C LEU A 28 4.78 -8.97 0.00
N VAL A 29 3.50 -8.62 -0.14
CA VAL A 29 3.05 -7.22 -0.13
C VAL A 29 3.33 -6.58 1.24
N VAL A 30 3.03 -7.27 2.35
CA VAL A 30 3.37 -6.80 3.70
C VAL A 30 4.88 -6.57 3.85
N TRP A 31 5.70 -7.48 3.34
CA TRP A 31 7.15 -7.32 3.38
C TRP A 31 7.60 -6.08 2.59
N MET A 32 7.08 -5.87 1.38
CA MET A 32 7.37 -4.68 0.59
C MET A 32 6.92 -3.39 1.29
N VAL A 33 5.76 -3.38 1.95
CA VAL A 33 5.29 -2.24 2.76
C VAL A 33 6.29 -1.92 3.87
N ILE A 34 6.77 -2.92 4.61
CA ILE A 34 7.76 -2.70 5.68
C ILE A 34 9.06 -2.11 5.11
N LEU A 35 9.55 -2.63 3.99
CA LEU A 35 10.76 -2.10 3.34
C LEU A 35 10.56 -0.66 2.84
N MET A 36 9.41 -0.36 2.27
CA MET A 36 9.05 0.96 1.75
C MET A 36 8.94 1.98 2.90
N SER A 37 8.20 1.64 3.95
CA SER A 37 8.06 2.48 5.15
C SER A 37 9.41 2.74 5.81
N ASN A 38 10.26 1.70 5.95
CA ASN A 38 11.59 1.87 6.52
C ASN A 38 12.45 2.83 5.67
N SER A 39 12.36 2.74 4.33
CA SER A 39 13.11 3.60 3.42
C SER A 39 12.61 5.05 3.48
N PHE A 40 11.29 5.24 3.53
CA PHE A 40 10.67 6.55 3.68
C PHE A 40 11.05 7.23 5.00
N VAL A 41 10.90 6.53 6.12
CA VAL A 41 11.23 7.07 7.45
C VAL A 41 12.72 7.38 7.58
N ALA A 42 13.60 6.50 7.05
CA ALA A 42 15.05 6.75 7.05
C ALA A 42 15.42 8.02 6.26
N CYS A 43 14.80 8.21 5.10
CA CYS A 43 15.01 9.39 4.26
C CYS A 43 14.61 10.69 4.98
N PHE A 44 13.42 10.74 5.57
CA PHE A 44 12.96 11.93 6.30
C PHE A 44 13.73 12.16 7.59
N SER A 45 14.16 11.09 8.27
CA SER A 45 15.04 11.19 9.44
C SER A 45 16.40 11.81 9.11
N ALA A 46 16.92 11.62 7.88
CA ALA A 46 18.16 12.25 7.44
C ALA A 46 18.00 13.75 7.06
N LEU A 47 16.79 14.15 6.65
CA LEU A 47 16.46 15.53 6.32
C LEU A 47 16.30 16.40 7.56
N VAL A 48 15.58 15.90 8.56
CA VAL A 48 15.18 16.70 9.72
C VAL A 48 16.28 16.66 10.80
N PRO A 49 16.72 17.81 11.33
CA PRO A 49 17.76 17.85 12.36
C PRO A 49 17.26 17.38 13.75
N ASN A 50 15.94 17.47 14.00
CA ASN A 50 15.31 17.16 15.28
C ASN A 50 14.34 15.98 15.15
N PHE A 51 14.52 14.96 15.99
CA PHE A 51 13.71 13.74 15.97
C PHE A 51 12.20 14.03 16.19
N ILE A 52 11.85 14.88 17.16
CA ILE A 52 10.46 15.22 17.52
C ILE A 52 9.71 15.89 16.34
N MET A 53 10.40 16.79 15.64
CA MET A 53 9.83 17.44 14.47
C MET A 53 9.68 16.46 13.30
N GLY A 54 10.67 15.56 13.12
CA GLY A 54 10.65 14.55 12.07
C GLY A 54 9.48 13.59 12.21
N THR A 55 9.24 13.06 13.42
CA THR A 55 8.12 12.14 13.67
C THR A 55 6.76 12.79 13.46
N SER A 56 6.61 14.06 13.86
CA SER A 56 5.36 14.82 13.68
C SER A 56 5.04 15.08 12.20
N VAL A 57 6.05 15.41 11.40
CA VAL A 57 5.86 15.61 9.95
C VAL A 57 5.54 14.29 9.25
N ILE A 58 6.26 13.21 9.58
CA ILE A 58 6.04 11.89 9.01
C ILE A 58 4.63 11.39 9.34
N SER A 59 4.16 11.55 10.57
CA SER A 59 2.81 11.12 10.96
C SER A 59 1.71 11.89 10.23
N GLY A 60 1.87 13.22 10.08
CA GLY A 60 0.96 14.05 9.29
C GLY A 60 0.93 13.64 7.80
N LEU A 61 2.09 13.35 7.22
CA LEU A 61 2.18 12.86 5.83
C LEU A 61 1.58 11.47 5.67
N MET A 62 1.83 10.55 6.61
CA MET A 62 1.23 9.21 6.59
C MET A 62 -0.29 9.27 6.69
N GLY A 63 -0.84 10.10 7.58
CA GLY A 63 -2.29 10.31 7.69
C GLY A 63 -2.88 10.86 6.39
N SER A 64 -2.21 11.85 5.79
CA SER A 64 -2.61 12.41 4.49
C SER A 64 -2.60 11.36 3.38
N PHE A 65 -1.51 10.59 3.26
CA PHE A 65 -1.41 9.50 2.29
C PHE A 65 -2.45 8.41 2.51
N PHE A 66 -2.83 8.14 3.75
CA PHE A 66 -3.87 7.16 4.06
C PHE A 66 -5.26 7.63 3.61
N LEU A 67 -5.59 8.91 3.80
CA LEU A 67 -6.84 9.52 3.31
C LEU A 67 -6.96 9.41 1.78
N PHE A 68 -5.88 9.73 1.06
CA PHE A 68 -5.84 9.68 -0.40
C PHE A 68 -5.47 8.30 -0.97
N SER A 69 -5.41 7.24 -0.17
CA SER A 69 -5.02 5.90 -0.62
C SER A 69 -6.05 5.23 -1.56
N GLY A 70 -7.27 5.75 -1.62
CA GLY A 70 -8.40 5.14 -2.34
C GLY A 70 -9.39 4.40 -1.43
N TYR A 71 -9.03 4.16 -0.15
CA TYR A 71 -9.91 3.52 0.83
C TYR A 71 -11.03 4.47 1.33
N PHE A 72 -10.68 5.67 1.82
CA PHE A 72 -11.67 6.64 2.31
C PHE A 72 -12.29 7.47 1.20
N ILE A 73 -11.46 7.95 0.27
CA ILE A 73 -11.89 8.79 -0.85
C ILE A 73 -11.58 8.04 -2.13
N THR A 74 -12.62 7.63 -2.83
CA THR A 74 -12.49 7.01 -4.16
C THR A 74 -11.83 7.99 -5.13
N LYS A 75 -10.96 7.50 -6.01
CA LYS A 75 -10.22 8.31 -6.99
C LYS A 75 -11.10 9.30 -7.77
N SER A 76 -12.31 8.90 -8.14
CA SER A 76 -13.27 9.74 -8.90
C SER A 76 -13.76 10.97 -8.14
N LYS A 77 -13.70 10.94 -6.80
CA LYS A 77 -14.10 12.06 -5.94
C LYS A 77 -12.94 12.95 -5.52
N ILE A 78 -11.70 12.60 -5.88
CA ILE A 78 -10.52 13.42 -5.56
C ILE A 78 -10.44 14.59 -6.55
N PRO A 79 -10.38 15.85 -6.08
CA PRO A 79 -10.20 17.00 -6.97
C PRO A 79 -8.90 16.90 -7.77
N SER A 80 -8.90 17.35 -9.02
CA SER A 80 -7.76 17.19 -9.96
C SER A 80 -6.43 17.69 -9.40
N TYR A 81 -6.44 18.78 -8.62
CA TYR A 81 -5.27 19.36 -7.97
C TYR A 81 -4.69 18.51 -6.83
N TRP A 82 -5.47 17.61 -6.20
CA TRP A 82 -5.01 16.68 -5.15
C TRP A 82 -4.68 15.27 -5.68
N VAL A 83 -4.89 14.99 -6.96
CA VAL A 83 -4.67 13.65 -7.55
C VAL A 83 -3.22 13.19 -7.41
N PHE A 84 -2.25 14.12 -7.39
CA PHE A 84 -0.84 13.76 -7.20
C PHE A 84 -0.59 13.07 -5.84
N MET A 85 -1.30 13.47 -4.77
CA MET A 85 -1.19 12.84 -3.45
C MET A 85 -1.67 11.39 -3.45
N HIS A 86 -2.65 11.07 -4.30
CA HIS A 86 -3.10 9.70 -4.50
C HIS A 86 -1.99 8.85 -5.12
N TYR A 87 -1.31 9.35 -6.16
CA TYR A 87 -0.22 8.62 -6.81
C TYR A 87 1.07 8.54 -5.98
N LEU A 88 1.32 9.53 -5.13
CA LEU A 88 2.45 9.57 -4.19
C LEU A 88 2.20 8.74 -2.92
N SER A 89 0.95 8.36 -2.66
CA SER A 89 0.58 7.62 -1.45
C SER A 89 1.27 6.26 -1.39
N LEU A 90 1.99 6.04 -0.28
CA LEU A 90 2.58 4.76 0.07
C LEU A 90 1.53 3.68 0.38
N PHE A 91 0.28 4.07 0.65
CA PHE A 91 -0.80 3.16 0.99
C PHE A 91 -1.63 2.70 -0.21
N LYS A 92 -1.68 3.50 -1.29
CA LYS A 92 -2.45 3.18 -2.50
C LYS A 92 -2.08 1.81 -3.07
N TYR A 93 -0.80 1.61 -3.43
CA TYR A 93 -0.37 0.41 -4.14
C TYR A 93 -0.50 -0.87 -3.31
N PRO A 94 -0.12 -0.89 -2.01
CA PRO A 94 -0.40 -2.05 -1.15
C PRO A 94 -1.89 -2.35 -1.03
N PHE A 95 -2.72 -1.31 -0.86
CA PHE A 95 -4.17 -1.47 -0.74
C PHE A 95 -4.78 -2.12 -1.99
N GLU A 96 -4.44 -1.62 -3.17
CA GLU A 96 -4.86 -2.22 -4.44
C GLU A 96 -4.36 -3.66 -4.59
N CYS A 97 -3.11 -3.94 -4.19
CA CYS A 97 -2.56 -5.29 -4.19
C CYS A 97 -3.35 -6.25 -3.29
N PHE A 98 -3.74 -5.82 -2.09
CA PHE A 98 -4.54 -6.64 -1.18
C PHE A 98 -5.95 -6.90 -1.74
N LEU A 99 -6.60 -5.87 -2.29
CA LEU A 99 -7.91 -5.99 -2.93
C LEU A 99 -7.90 -6.98 -4.09
N ILE A 100 -6.93 -6.85 -5.00
CA ILE A 100 -6.79 -7.76 -6.15
C ILE A 100 -6.42 -9.18 -5.68
N ASN A 101 -5.67 -9.32 -4.58
CA ASN A 101 -5.33 -10.64 -4.07
C ASN A 101 -6.54 -11.38 -3.49
N GLU A 102 -7.41 -10.66 -2.78
CA GLU A 102 -8.57 -11.23 -2.10
C GLU A 102 -9.76 -11.45 -3.04
N TYR A 103 -10.10 -10.41 -3.80
CA TYR A 103 -11.29 -10.41 -4.67
C TYR A 103 -10.97 -10.75 -6.13
N GLY A 104 -9.70 -10.89 -6.51
CA GLY A 104 -9.27 -11.24 -7.87
C GLY A 104 -9.16 -12.75 -8.12
N GLY A 105 -9.07 -13.11 -9.41
CA GLY A 105 -9.09 -14.50 -9.88
C GLY A 105 -10.43 -15.22 -9.68
N GLU A 106 -10.53 -16.47 -10.13
CA GLU A 106 -11.81 -17.17 -10.24
C GLU A 106 -12.59 -17.33 -8.92
N GLN A 107 -11.88 -17.62 -7.82
CA GLN A 107 -12.51 -17.79 -6.50
C GLN A 107 -12.91 -16.44 -5.87
N GLY A 108 -12.11 -15.40 -6.07
CA GLY A 108 -12.41 -14.07 -5.53
C GLY A 108 -13.56 -13.38 -6.27
N TYR A 109 -13.62 -13.54 -7.60
CA TYR A 109 -14.65 -12.94 -8.44
C TYR A 109 -16.05 -13.44 -8.14
N ARG A 110 -16.20 -14.70 -7.72
CA ARG A 110 -17.49 -15.31 -7.36
C ARG A 110 -17.87 -15.11 -5.89
N ARG A 111 -16.98 -14.53 -5.07
CA ARG A 111 -17.28 -14.26 -3.67
C ARG A 111 -18.36 -13.18 -3.59
N CYS A 112 -19.44 -13.50 -2.91
CA CYS A 112 -20.50 -12.55 -2.62
C CYS A 112 -20.11 -11.65 -1.45
N LEU A 113 -20.31 -10.34 -1.60
CA LEU A 113 -20.05 -9.35 -0.56
C LEU A 113 -21.34 -8.90 0.13
N GLU A 114 -22.44 -8.86 -0.62
CA GLU A 114 -23.74 -8.38 -0.16
C GLU A 114 -24.86 -9.29 -0.68
N PHE A 115 -25.67 -9.79 0.25
CA PHE A 115 -26.81 -10.67 0.00
C PHE A 115 -28.12 -9.89 0.21
N ASP A 116 -29.09 -10.06 -0.69
CA ASP A 116 -30.47 -9.66 -0.47
C ASP A 116 -31.37 -10.87 -0.70
N LYS A 117 -32.11 -11.26 0.33
CA LYS A 117 -33.09 -12.38 0.29
C LYS A 117 -32.58 -13.62 -0.45
N GLU A 118 -31.37 -14.06 -0.12
CA GLU A 118 -30.66 -15.24 -0.67
C GLU A 118 -30.01 -15.07 -2.06
N GLU A 119 -30.24 -13.97 -2.77
CA GLU A 119 -29.50 -13.64 -4.00
C GLU A 119 -28.29 -12.74 -3.72
N CYS A 120 -27.21 -12.95 -4.47
CA CYS A 120 -26.02 -12.12 -4.35
C CYS A 120 -26.13 -10.88 -5.25
N ILE A 121 -26.22 -9.69 -4.65
CA ILE A 121 -26.28 -8.43 -5.40
C ILE A 121 -24.89 -7.99 -5.85
N LEU A 122 -23.89 -8.10 -4.97
CA LEU A 122 -22.55 -7.60 -5.23
C LEU A 122 -21.50 -8.70 -5.14
N TYR A 123 -20.97 -9.06 -6.31
CA TYR A 123 -19.82 -9.95 -6.44
C TYR A 123 -18.50 -9.20 -6.31
N GLY A 124 -17.44 -9.89 -5.87
CA GLY A 124 -16.09 -9.34 -5.79
C GLY A 124 -15.57 -8.73 -7.10
N SER A 125 -15.98 -9.29 -8.25
CA SER A 125 -15.66 -8.74 -9.58
C SER A 125 -16.33 -7.38 -9.82
N GLY A 126 -17.58 -7.20 -9.41
CA GLY A 126 -18.30 -5.92 -9.47
C GLY A 126 -17.66 -4.88 -8.57
N PHE A 127 -17.27 -5.28 -7.35
CA PHE A 127 -16.58 -4.41 -6.40
C PHE A 127 -15.21 -3.93 -6.92
N LEU A 128 -14.38 -4.83 -7.45
CA LEU A 128 -13.09 -4.44 -8.04
C LEU A 128 -13.28 -3.47 -9.21
N ARG A 129 -14.30 -3.69 -10.04
CA ARG A 129 -14.62 -2.81 -11.17
C ARG A 129 -15.10 -1.43 -10.72
N GLN A 130 -15.87 -1.35 -9.63
CA GLN A 130 -16.28 -0.08 -9.02
C GLN A 130 -15.10 0.70 -8.45
N GLN A 131 -14.10 0.01 -7.88
CA GLN A 131 -12.84 0.60 -7.46
C GLN A 131 -11.88 0.92 -8.63
N GLY A 132 -12.23 0.50 -9.85
CA GLY A 132 -11.41 0.70 -11.05
C GLY A 132 -10.15 -0.16 -11.11
N LEU A 133 -10.13 -1.28 -10.36
CA LEU A 133 -8.99 -2.18 -10.26
C LEU A 133 -9.10 -3.34 -11.25
N ARG A 134 -7.97 -3.70 -11.84
CA ARG A 134 -7.82 -4.85 -12.74
C ARG A 134 -6.75 -5.80 -12.22
N ASP A 135 -6.90 -7.09 -12.48
CA ASP A 135 -5.93 -8.11 -12.07
C ASP A 135 -4.53 -7.88 -12.65
N SER A 136 -4.44 -7.28 -13.86
CA SER A 136 -3.16 -6.92 -14.50
C SER A 136 -2.34 -5.93 -13.67
N GLN A 137 -2.97 -5.12 -12.82
CA GLN A 137 -2.29 -4.14 -11.98
C GLN A 137 -1.56 -4.77 -10.79
N LYS A 138 -1.82 -6.05 -10.47
CA LYS A 138 -1.20 -6.77 -9.35
C LYS A 138 0.33 -6.65 -9.37
N TRP A 139 0.94 -7.04 -10.49
CA TRP A 139 2.40 -7.00 -10.66
C TRP A 139 2.93 -5.60 -10.94
N SER A 140 2.15 -4.77 -11.64
CA SER A 140 2.53 -3.38 -11.90
C SER A 140 2.64 -2.58 -10.60
N ASN A 141 1.70 -2.75 -9.67
CA ASN A 141 1.71 -2.06 -8.39
C ASN A 141 2.88 -2.50 -7.51
N LEU A 142 3.19 -3.80 -7.52
CA LEU A 142 4.34 -4.36 -6.84
C LEU A 142 5.66 -3.79 -7.38
N ALA A 143 5.78 -3.65 -8.71
CA ALA A 143 6.93 -3.00 -9.35
C ALA A 143 7.05 -1.53 -8.94
N VAL A 144 5.94 -0.79 -8.87
CA VAL A 144 5.94 0.61 -8.40
C VAL A 144 6.38 0.71 -6.93
N MET A 145 5.89 -0.18 -6.06
CA MET A 145 6.34 -0.24 -4.65
C MET A 145 7.85 -0.49 -4.55
N PHE A 146 8.38 -1.38 -5.37
CA PHE A 146 9.82 -1.62 -5.43
C PHE A 146 10.59 -0.39 -5.93
N GLY A 147 10.06 0.31 -6.93
CA GLY A 147 10.57 1.60 -7.39
C GLY A 147 10.64 2.65 -6.29
N PHE A 148 9.62 2.77 -5.45
CA PHE A 148 9.64 3.66 -4.29
C PHE A 148 10.72 3.29 -3.29
N ILE A 149 10.90 1.99 -3.00
CA ILE A 149 11.95 1.53 -2.08
C ILE A 149 13.33 2.00 -2.58
N ILE A 150 13.65 1.74 -3.84
CA ILE A 150 14.94 2.16 -4.43
C ILE A 150 15.03 3.68 -4.45
N GLY A 151 13.99 4.38 -4.89
CA GLY A 151 13.96 5.84 -4.99
C GLY A 151 14.25 6.52 -3.65
N TYR A 152 13.57 6.13 -2.58
CA TYR A 152 13.79 6.71 -1.24
C TYR A 152 15.17 6.35 -0.67
N ARG A 153 15.71 5.17 -0.98
CA ARG A 153 17.07 4.77 -0.56
C ARG A 153 18.13 5.59 -1.25
N VAL A 154 18.03 5.76 -2.57
CA VAL A 154 18.94 6.59 -3.35
C VAL A 154 18.86 8.04 -2.88
N LEU A 155 17.65 8.57 -2.68
CA LEU A 155 17.46 9.94 -2.19
C LEU A 155 18.05 10.13 -0.79
N CYS A 156 17.85 9.18 0.12
CA CYS A 156 18.48 9.18 1.44
C CYS A 156 20.01 9.16 1.36
N PHE A 157 20.58 8.30 0.52
CA PHE A 157 22.03 8.24 0.29
C PHE A 157 22.58 9.56 -0.24
N VAL A 158 21.91 10.18 -1.21
CA VAL A 158 22.29 11.47 -1.79
C VAL A 158 22.25 12.58 -0.73
N ILE A 159 21.21 12.63 0.10
CA ILE A 159 21.11 13.62 1.20
C ILE A 159 22.28 13.45 2.17
N LEU A 160 22.54 12.22 2.61
CA LEU A 160 23.64 11.94 3.54
C LEU A 160 24.99 12.29 2.92
N TRP A 161 25.18 11.98 1.64
CA TRP A 161 26.37 12.35 0.88
C TRP A 161 26.57 13.86 0.85
N PHE A 162 25.55 14.63 0.45
CA PHE A 162 25.62 16.09 0.46
C PHE A 162 25.90 16.68 1.84
N ARG A 163 25.28 16.13 2.90
CA ARG A 163 25.54 16.56 4.28
C ARG A 163 26.96 16.24 4.73
N CYS A 164 27.52 15.12 4.31
CA CYS A 164 28.89 14.74 4.61
C CYS A 164 29.90 15.63 3.85
N CYS A 165 29.71 15.81 2.54
CA CYS A 165 30.54 16.70 1.72
C CYS A 165 30.51 18.15 2.20
N ARG A 166 29.35 18.67 2.65
CA ARG A 166 29.24 20.03 3.18
C ARG A 166 29.90 20.21 4.55
N ARG A 167 30.20 19.12 5.27
CA ARG A 167 30.86 19.15 6.59
C ARG A 167 32.37 18.94 6.50
N ARG A 168 32.88 18.58 5.32
CA ARG A 168 34.31 18.41 5.03
C ARG A 168 34.87 19.68 4.40
#